data_AF-A0A511KH70-F1
#
_entry.id   AF-A0A511KH70-F1
#
_cell.length_a   1.000
_cell.length_b   1.000
_cell.length_c   1.000
_cell.angle_alpha   90.00
_cell.angle_beta   90.00
_cell.angle_gamma   90.00
#
_symmetry.space_group_name_H-M   'P 1'
#
loop_
_entity.id
_entity.type
_entity.pdbx_description
1 polymer ?
#
loop_
_entity_poly.entity_id
_entity_poly.type
_entity_poly.pdbx_seq_one_letter_code
_entity_poly.pdbx_strand_id
1 'polypeptide(L)'
;MRPTLLRAHQQGPQKIPYSIENVLNIFKKGARAGSSELSVLDWDHPIHKQPYDFGDFSKPTIMKMEKQRELLHYLRLEQHQFKDLVAYRKKFVPPTKDQVIAVRHQHYQGEEHPSSRRISIRVPVSALPLASPEAVHKFKLLAGARWHPPLPDSLKHPHEVKAWKVAQGEKDEGVFEMSCEVFPYDRMNEKWCSDTLEKLLKEANDLKKETFADIPIDTRFRRKRLMKNGKLRRNITFANYPKEWLPAQAQPEAPAQAKVQA
;
A
#
# COMPACT_ATOMS: atom_id res chain seq x y z
N MET A 1 90.31 25.08 28.74
CA MET A 1 89.91 24.72 27.35
C MET A 1 88.86 23.63 27.45
N ARG A 2 87.62 23.69 26.94
CA ARG A 2 86.78 24.66 26.23
C ARG A 2 85.33 24.40 26.72
N PRO A 3 84.44 25.39 26.83
CA PRO A 3 83.05 25.17 27.22
C PRO A 3 82.24 24.62 26.04
N THR A 4 81.45 23.58 26.29
CA THR A 4 80.46 23.01 25.36
C THR A 4 79.24 23.91 25.30
N LEU A 5 79.09 24.65 24.20
CA LEU A 5 77.93 25.49 23.94
C LEU A 5 76.73 24.62 23.56
N LEU A 6 75.72 24.59 24.45
CA LEU A 6 74.36 24.15 24.14
C LEU A 6 73.82 25.00 22.98
N ARG A 7 73.65 24.38 21.81
CA ARG A 7 72.99 25.00 20.65
C ARG A 7 71.50 25.08 20.96
N ALA A 8 71.04 26.24 21.42
CA ALA A 8 69.62 26.53 21.53
C ALA A 8 68.95 26.28 20.17
N HIS A 9 67.96 25.38 20.14
CA HIS A 9 67.01 25.29 19.04
C HIS A 9 66.26 26.63 19.00
N GLN A 10 66.71 27.57 18.17
CA GLN A 10 65.95 28.77 17.86
C GLN A 10 64.69 28.31 17.13
N GLN A 11 63.55 28.32 17.82
CA GLN A 11 62.26 28.28 17.16
C GLN A 11 62.16 29.56 16.34
N GLY A 12 62.07 29.43 15.02
CA GLY A 12 61.81 30.57 14.13
C GLY A 12 60.52 31.30 14.54
N PRO A 13 60.34 32.57 14.15
CA PRO A 13 59.20 33.37 14.58
C PRO A 13 57.89 32.65 14.22
N GLN A 14 57.12 32.26 15.25
CA GLN A 14 55.78 31.71 15.05
C GLN A 14 54.93 32.81 14.42
N LYS A 15 54.54 32.63 13.16
CA LYS A 15 53.61 33.56 12.49
C LYS A 15 52.30 33.55 13.26
N ILE A 16 51.84 34.72 13.68
CA ILE A 16 50.54 34.88 14.34
C ILE A 16 49.46 34.42 13.32
N PRO A 17 48.67 33.39 13.63
CA PRO A 17 47.74 32.79 12.66
C PRO A 17 46.69 33.79 12.15
N TYR A 18 46.40 34.83 12.94
CA TYR A 18 45.42 35.87 12.65
C TYR A 18 46.04 37.23 12.26
N SER A 19 47.24 37.25 11.69
CA SER A 19 47.79 38.51 11.14
C SER A 19 47.00 38.96 9.90
N ILE A 20 46.84 40.27 9.72
CA ILE A 20 46.14 40.86 8.56
C ILE A 20 46.75 40.35 7.25
N GLU A 21 48.08 40.25 7.19
CA GLU A 21 48.82 39.75 6.04
C GLU A 21 48.54 38.26 5.76
N ASN A 22 48.43 37.43 6.80
CA ASN A 22 48.11 36.02 6.66
C ASN A 22 46.67 35.81 6.20
N VAL A 23 45.71 36.56 6.76
CA VAL A 23 44.30 36.52 6.33
C VAL A 23 44.16 36.96 4.87
N LEU A 24 44.83 38.04 4.47
CA LEU A 24 44.84 38.52 3.09
C LEU A 24 45.51 37.53 2.14
N ASN A 25 46.57 36.84 2.57
CA ASN A 25 47.22 35.78 1.79
C ASN A 25 46.32 34.54 1.63
N ILE A 26 45.67 34.07 2.70
CA ILE A 26 44.72 32.93 2.66
C ILE A 26 43.52 33.27 1.77
N PHE A 27 42.98 34.48 1.89
CA PHE A 27 41.88 34.95 1.05
C PHE A 27 42.26 34.99 -0.45
N LYS A 28 43.46 35.51 -0.77
CA LYS A 28 43.93 35.65 -2.17
C LYS A 28 44.39 34.34 -2.81
N LYS A 29 45.00 33.44 -2.03
CA LYS A 29 45.66 32.23 -2.54
C LYS A 29 44.98 30.92 -2.09
N GLY A 30 43.89 31.02 -1.33
CA GLY A 30 43.11 29.88 -0.82
C GLY A 30 43.83 29.08 0.26
N ALA A 31 43.25 27.94 0.64
CA ALA A 31 43.74 27.07 1.71
C ALA A 31 45.21 26.62 1.53
N ARG A 32 45.72 26.57 0.29
CA ARG A 32 47.11 26.20 -0.04
C ARG A 32 48.15 27.18 0.50
N ALA A 33 47.80 28.46 0.65
CA ALA A 33 48.72 29.45 1.23
C ALA A 33 48.73 29.41 2.77
N GLY A 34 47.70 28.85 3.40
CA GLY A 34 47.68 28.58 4.84
C GLY A 34 48.29 27.22 5.20
N SER A 35 48.31 26.27 4.28
CA SER A 35 48.82 24.91 4.50
C SER A 35 50.25 24.67 4.00
N SER A 36 50.94 25.68 3.45
CA SER A 36 52.28 25.51 2.87
C SER A 36 53.34 25.03 3.86
N GLU A 37 53.07 25.16 5.16
CA GLU A 37 53.95 24.77 6.26
C GLU A 37 53.47 23.50 6.99
N LEU A 38 52.29 22.95 6.62
CA LEU A 38 51.73 21.73 7.19
C LEU A 38 52.09 20.54 6.29
N SER A 39 52.92 19.61 6.77
CA SER A 39 53.14 18.33 6.10
C SER A 39 51.83 17.53 6.11
N VAL A 40 51.39 17.09 4.92
CA VAL A 40 50.14 16.34 4.72
C VAL A 40 50.11 15.01 5.52
N LEU A 41 51.28 14.49 5.91
CA LEU A 41 51.47 13.23 6.63
C LEU A 41 52.23 13.45 7.95
N ASP A 42 51.94 14.54 8.68
CA ASP A 42 52.50 14.77 10.01
C ASP A 42 51.77 13.95 11.08
N TRP A 43 52.17 12.69 11.25
CA TRP A 43 51.63 11.81 12.29
C TRP A 43 51.98 12.27 13.71
N ASP A 44 52.97 13.15 13.86
CA ASP A 44 53.37 13.71 15.14
C ASP A 44 52.59 14.96 15.53
N HIS A 45 51.65 15.40 14.69
CA HIS A 45 50.81 16.56 14.94
C HIS A 45 50.03 16.40 16.26
N PRO A 46 50.00 17.43 17.13
CA PRO A 46 49.45 17.32 18.48
C PRO A 46 48.00 16.84 18.52
N ILE A 47 47.20 17.09 17.47
CA ILE A 47 45.81 16.63 17.32
C ILE A 47 45.70 15.10 17.46
N HIS A 48 46.66 14.34 16.93
CA HIS A 48 46.64 12.87 16.99
C HIS A 48 47.04 12.31 18.37
N LYS A 49 47.70 13.13 19.20
CA LYS A 49 48.21 12.76 20.52
C LYS A 49 47.39 13.38 21.65
N GLN A 50 46.30 14.08 21.35
CA GLN A 50 45.45 14.65 22.39
C GLN A 50 44.74 13.52 23.13
N PRO A 51 44.69 13.56 24.48
CA PRO A 51 43.85 12.64 25.23
C PRO A 51 42.38 12.88 24.83
N TYR A 52 41.56 11.82 24.91
CA TYR A 52 40.13 11.95 24.68
C TYR A 52 39.50 12.91 25.70
N ASP A 53 38.89 13.98 25.21
CA ASP A 53 38.38 15.10 25.99
C ASP A 53 36.91 14.92 26.41
N PHE A 54 36.30 13.79 26.07
CA PHE A 54 34.87 13.49 26.28
C PHE A 54 33.91 14.50 25.63
N GLY A 55 34.37 15.29 24.65
CA GLY A 55 33.56 16.27 23.93
C GLY A 55 32.69 15.64 22.84
N ASP A 56 33.22 14.62 22.15
CA ASP A 56 32.56 13.96 21.02
C ASP A 56 31.93 12.62 21.39
N PHE A 57 30.76 12.35 20.84
CA PHE A 57 30.11 11.06 20.99
C PHE A 57 30.64 10.01 20.00
N SER A 58 30.64 8.74 20.42
CA SER A 58 30.92 7.62 19.52
C SER A 58 29.88 7.53 18.38
N LYS A 59 30.28 7.00 17.21
CA LYS A 59 29.39 6.77 16.07
C LYS A 59 28.05 6.07 16.41
N PRO A 60 28.02 4.96 17.18
CA PRO A 60 26.74 4.34 17.53
C PRO A 60 25.86 5.24 18.41
N THR A 61 26.46 6.11 19.24
CA THR A 61 25.71 7.11 20.01
C THR A 61 25.12 8.17 19.08
N ILE A 62 25.90 8.67 18.10
CA ILE A 62 25.41 9.63 17.10
C ILE A 62 24.24 9.05 16.32
N MET A 63 24.34 7.81 15.83
CA MET A 63 23.23 7.14 15.12
C MET A 63 21.96 7.02 15.97
N LYS A 64 22.10 6.75 17.28
CA LYS A 64 20.97 6.74 18.21
C LYS A 64 20.34 8.14 18.35
N MET A 65 21.17 9.18 18.45
CA MET A 65 20.70 10.57 18.53
C MET A 65 20.03 11.02 17.23
N GLU A 66 20.54 10.61 16.06
CA GLU A 66 19.92 10.86 14.75
C GLU A 66 18.53 10.23 14.68
N LYS A 67 18.39 8.96 15.06
CA LYS A 67 17.09 8.29 15.16
C LYS A 67 16.12 9.02 16.10
N GLN A 68 16.61 9.54 17.23
CA GLN A 68 15.80 10.36 18.13
C GLN A 68 15.36 11.67 17.48
N ARG A 69 16.25 12.33 16.72
CA ARG A 69 15.91 13.55 15.97
C ARG A 69 14.86 13.28 14.90
N GLU A 70 14.96 12.17 14.16
CA GLU A 70 13.94 11.73 13.21
C GLU A 70 12.59 11.52 13.88
N LEU A 71 12.56 10.82 15.02
CA LEU A 71 11.34 10.62 15.80
C LEU A 71 10.71 11.97 16.21
N LEU A 72 11.51 12.87 16.78
CA LEU A 72 11.05 14.19 17.21
C LEU A 72 10.55 15.03 16.02
N HIS A 73 11.16 14.87 14.84
CA HIS A 73 10.68 15.49 13.61
C HIS A 73 9.27 15.00 13.26
N TYR A 74 9.01 13.69 13.24
CA TYR A 74 7.67 13.16 12.96
C TYR A 74 6.62 13.59 14.00
N LEU A 75 6.97 13.60 15.29
CA LEU A 75 6.08 14.10 16.34
C LEU A 75 5.72 15.58 16.15
N ARG A 76 6.68 16.40 15.68
CA ARG A 76 6.42 17.80 15.33
C ARG A 76 5.48 17.91 14.14
N LEU A 77 5.67 17.09 13.10
CA LEU A 77 4.77 17.06 11.93
C LEU A 77 3.34 16.70 12.36
N GLU A 78 3.19 15.69 13.22
CA GLU A 78 1.88 15.27 13.74
C GLU A 78 1.19 16.40 14.51
N GLN A 79 1.90 17.05 15.44
CA GLN A 79 1.30 18.07 16.30
C GLN A 79 0.89 19.35 15.56
N HIS A 80 1.70 19.75 14.57
CA HIS A 80 1.52 21.02 13.87
C HIS A 80 0.85 20.88 12.51
N GLN A 81 1.33 19.98 11.64
CA GLN A 81 0.91 19.93 10.23
C GLN A 81 -0.28 19.01 9.99
N PHE A 82 -0.49 17.95 10.79
CA PHE A 82 -1.62 17.03 10.53
C PHE A 82 -2.97 17.71 10.75
N LYS A 83 -3.03 18.75 11.59
CA LYS A 83 -4.24 19.56 11.78
C LYS A 83 -4.65 20.25 10.47
N ASP A 84 -3.70 20.68 9.67
CA ASP A 84 -3.94 21.34 8.39
C ASP A 84 -4.52 20.36 7.35
N LEU A 85 -4.21 19.07 7.45
CA LEU A 85 -4.76 18.03 6.57
C LEU A 85 -6.28 17.88 6.70
N VAL A 86 -6.86 18.30 7.83
CA VAL A 86 -8.32 18.28 8.04
C VAL A 86 -9.03 19.18 7.01
N ALA A 87 -8.40 20.26 6.55
CA ALA A 87 -8.96 21.14 5.52
C ALA A 87 -9.18 20.41 4.18
N TYR A 88 -8.38 19.38 3.87
CA TYR A 88 -8.48 18.61 2.63
C TYR A 88 -9.35 17.35 2.75
N ARG A 89 -10.00 17.14 3.91
CA ARG A 89 -10.84 15.97 4.14
C ARG A 89 -12.10 16.00 3.27
N LYS A 90 -12.29 14.96 2.47
CA LYS A 90 -13.52 14.73 1.70
C LYS A 90 -14.37 13.67 2.41
N LYS A 91 -15.68 13.90 2.54
CA LYS A 91 -16.61 12.90 3.08
C LYS A 91 -16.73 11.74 2.09
N PHE A 92 -16.72 10.51 2.59
CA PHE A 92 -16.94 9.33 1.76
C PHE A 92 -18.39 9.29 1.28
N VAL A 93 -18.57 9.25 -0.04
CA VAL A 93 -19.87 9.03 -0.69
C VAL A 93 -19.83 7.62 -1.27
N PRO A 94 -20.73 6.70 -0.87
CA PRO A 94 -20.75 5.36 -1.44
C PRO A 94 -21.09 5.42 -2.94
N PRO A 95 -20.60 4.45 -3.73
CA PRO A 95 -20.86 4.43 -5.17
C PRO A 95 -22.35 4.21 -5.46
N THR A 96 -22.86 4.93 -6.46
CA THR A 96 -24.24 4.79 -6.96
C THR A 96 -24.46 3.44 -7.63
N LYS A 97 -25.72 3.04 -7.82
CA LYS A 97 -26.08 1.80 -8.53
C LYS A 97 -25.52 1.72 -9.95
N ASP A 98 -25.38 2.86 -10.63
CA ASP A 98 -24.81 2.93 -11.99
C ASP A 98 -23.30 2.66 -12.01
N GLN A 99 -22.61 2.89 -10.88
CA GLN A 99 -21.16 2.69 -10.73
C GLN A 99 -20.85 1.25 -10.33
N VAL A 100 -21.18 0.32 -11.22
CA VAL A 100 -21.08 -1.13 -10.98
C VAL A 100 -19.64 -1.63 -11.03
N ILE A 101 -18.83 -1.07 -11.94
CA ILE A 101 -17.49 -1.54 -12.26
C ILE A 101 -16.49 -1.14 -11.15
N ALA A 102 -15.64 -2.08 -10.72
CA ALA A 102 -14.51 -1.81 -9.85
C ALA A 102 -13.20 -2.00 -10.61
N VAL A 103 -12.48 -0.90 -10.80
CA VAL A 103 -11.14 -0.89 -11.42
C VAL A 103 -10.10 -0.87 -10.32
N ARG A 104 -9.10 -1.75 -10.41
CA ARG A 104 -7.97 -1.80 -9.49
C ARG A 104 -6.68 -1.48 -10.24
N HIS A 105 -6.03 -0.41 -9.79
CA HIS A 105 -4.68 -0.01 -10.16
C HIS A 105 -3.70 -0.44 -9.06
N GLN A 106 -2.49 -0.79 -9.45
CA GLN A 106 -1.40 -1.11 -8.53
C GLN A 106 -0.29 -0.07 -8.68
N HIS A 107 0.10 0.58 -7.57
CA HIS A 107 1.15 1.59 -7.55
C HIS A 107 2.20 1.24 -6.49
N TYR A 108 3.48 1.45 -6.81
CA TYR A 108 4.62 1.08 -5.96
C TYR A 108 5.32 2.28 -5.30
N GLN A 109 4.62 3.42 -5.19
CA GLN A 109 5.04 4.57 -4.36
C GLN A 109 6.47 5.07 -4.64
N GLY A 110 6.81 5.25 -5.91
CA GLY A 110 8.10 5.79 -6.36
C GLY A 110 9.03 4.78 -7.01
N GLU A 111 8.76 3.47 -6.87
CA GLU A 111 9.48 2.43 -7.60
C GLU A 111 8.83 2.14 -8.95
N GLU A 112 9.64 2.09 -10.01
CA GLU A 112 9.20 1.64 -11.32
C GLU A 112 9.14 0.10 -11.34
N HIS A 113 7.92 -0.44 -11.29
CA HIS A 113 7.70 -1.88 -11.36
C HIS A 113 6.86 -2.24 -12.59
N PRO A 114 7.22 -3.27 -13.38
CA PRO A 114 6.48 -3.62 -14.60
C PRO A 114 5.02 -4.03 -14.35
N SER A 115 4.67 -4.47 -13.13
CA SER A 115 3.28 -4.79 -12.77
C SER A 115 2.42 -3.54 -12.50
N SER A 116 3.00 -2.33 -12.42
CA SER A 116 2.23 -1.10 -12.23
C SER A 116 1.22 -0.84 -13.37
N ARG A 117 1.55 -1.29 -14.58
CA ARG A 117 0.69 -1.17 -15.77
C ARG A 117 -0.51 -2.12 -15.75
N ARG A 118 -0.48 -3.16 -14.90
CA ARG A 118 -1.55 -4.16 -14.84
C ARG A 118 -2.80 -3.56 -14.22
N ILE A 119 -3.90 -3.65 -14.96
CA ILE A 119 -5.22 -3.26 -14.45
C ILE A 119 -6.10 -4.48 -14.37
N SER A 120 -6.89 -4.54 -13.30
CA SER A 120 -7.92 -5.56 -13.13
C SER A 120 -9.28 -4.91 -12.94
N ILE A 121 -10.25 -5.40 -13.70
CA ILE A 121 -11.65 -4.99 -13.62
C ILE A 121 -12.44 -6.14 -12.98
N ARG A 122 -13.27 -5.81 -12.00
CA ARG A 122 -14.19 -6.73 -11.34
C ARG A 122 -15.61 -6.18 -11.39
N VAL A 123 -16.55 -7.02 -11.84
CA VAL A 123 -17.96 -6.63 -12.03
C VAL A 123 -18.89 -7.76 -11.59
N PRO A 124 -19.90 -7.52 -10.73
CA PRO A 124 -20.97 -8.50 -10.50
C PRO A 124 -21.84 -8.65 -11.75
N VAL A 125 -22.18 -9.88 -12.12
CA VAL A 125 -22.98 -10.14 -13.34
C VAL A 125 -24.42 -9.65 -13.20
N SER A 126 -24.97 -9.69 -11.97
CA SER A 126 -26.36 -9.30 -11.70
C SER A 126 -26.65 -7.84 -12.02
N ALA A 127 -25.67 -6.95 -11.81
CA ALA A 127 -25.82 -5.51 -12.01
C ALA A 127 -25.42 -5.06 -13.43
N LEU A 128 -25.11 -5.99 -14.34
CA LEU A 128 -24.85 -5.67 -15.75
C LEU A 128 -26.18 -5.40 -16.48
N PRO A 129 -26.20 -4.49 -17.48
CA PRO A 129 -27.38 -4.19 -18.28
C PRO A 129 -27.64 -5.29 -19.33
N LEU A 130 -28.06 -6.48 -18.87
CA LEU A 130 -28.41 -7.63 -19.70
C LEU A 130 -29.92 -7.75 -19.84
N ALA A 131 -30.42 -7.89 -21.07
CA ALA A 131 -31.86 -7.76 -21.36
C ALA A 131 -32.72 -8.98 -20.97
N SER A 132 -32.15 -10.18 -21.04
CA SER A 132 -32.86 -11.46 -20.89
C SER A 132 -32.04 -12.44 -20.06
N PRO A 133 -32.67 -13.39 -19.33
CA PRO A 133 -31.94 -14.49 -18.66
C PRO A 133 -31.12 -15.33 -19.65
N GLU A 134 -31.53 -15.41 -20.92
CA GLU A 134 -30.75 -16.07 -21.98
C GLU A 134 -29.47 -15.29 -22.30
N ALA A 135 -29.53 -13.95 -22.32
CA ALA A 135 -28.36 -13.09 -22.51
C ALA A 135 -27.37 -13.24 -21.35
N VAL A 136 -27.89 -13.40 -20.12
CA VAL A 136 -27.09 -13.70 -18.93
C VAL A 136 -26.38 -15.06 -19.06
N HIS A 137 -27.10 -16.09 -19.52
CA HIS A 137 -26.52 -17.41 -19.76
C HIS A 137 -25.40 -17.35 -20.81
N LYS A 138 -25.68 -16.70 -21.95
CA LYS A 138 -24.71 -16.44 -23.01
C LYS A 138 -23.49 -15.66 -22.52
N PHE A 139 -23.69 -14.62 -21.70
CA PHE A 139 -22.58 -13.87 -21.10
C PHE A 139 -21.68 -14.76 -20.24
N LYS A 140 -22.27 -15.63 -19.39
CA LYS A 140 -21.53 -16.58 -18.56
C LYS A 140 -20.68 -17.54 -19.42
N LEU A 141 -21.22 -18.00 -20.54
CA LEU A 141 -20.49 -18.85 -21.50
C LEU A 141 -19.34 -18.10 -22.20
N LEU A 142 -19.59 -16.90 -22.74
CA LEU A 142 -18.56 -16.08 -23.40
C LEU A 142 -17.43 -15.66 -22.45
N ALA A 143 -17.78 -15.39 -21.19
CA ALA A 143 -16.80 -15.07 -20.15
C ALA A 143 -15.88 -16.26 -19.84
N GLY A 144 -16.40 -17.49 -19.90
CA GLY A 144 -15.66 -18.72 -19.62
C GLY A 144 -15.00 -18.69 -18.24
N ALA A 145 -13.68 -18.94 -18.19
CA ALA A 145 -12.91 -18.98 -16.94
C ALA A 145 -12.82 -17.64 -16.17
N ARG A 146 -13.14 -16.52 -16.82
CA ARG A 146 -13.14 -15.16 -16.22
C ARG A 146 -14.36 -14.91 -15.34
N TRP A 147 -15.47 -15.61 -15.61
CA TRP A 147 -16.62 -15.59 -14.72
C TRP A 147 -16.36 -16.50 -13.52
N HIS A 148 -16.77 -16.07 -12.34
CA HIS A 148 -16.64 -16.81 -11.10
C HIS A 148 -18.03 -17.04 -10.52
N PRO A 149 -18.53 -18.29 -10.50
CA PRO A 149 -19.82 -18.58 -9.90
C PRO A 149 -19.82 -18.20 -8.41
N PRO A 150 -20.99 -17.84 -7.86
CA PRO A 150 -21.15 -17.66 -6.43
C PRO A 150 -20.79 -18.97 -5.71
N LEU A 151 -20.33 -18.85 -4.46
CA LEU A 151 -20.21 -20.05 -3.62
C LEU A 151 -21.62 -20.63 -3.38
N PRO A 152 -21.76 -21.96 -3.25
CA PRO A 152 -23.00 -22.56 -2.76
C PRO A 152 -23.37 -21.98 -1.39
N ASP A 153 -24.66 -21.79 -1.11
CA ASP A 153 -25.10 -21.18 0.15
C ASP A 153 -24.62 -21.94 1.40
N SER A 154 -24.43 -23.27 1.29
CA SER A 154 -23.86 -24.10 2.36
C SER A 154 -22.39 -23.83 2.69
N LEU A 155 -21.65 -23.18 1.79
CA LEU A 155 -20.22 -22.84 1.95
C LEU A 155 -19.99 -21.34 2.13
N LYS A 156 -21.02 -20.50 1.97
CA LYS A 156 -20.94 -19.07 2.28
C LYS A 156 -20.88 -18.91 3.80
N HIS A 157 -19.97 -18.09 4.31
CA HIS A 157 -20.06 -17.71 5.72
C HIS A 157 -21.30 -16.81 5.93
N PRO A 158 -22.01 -16.89 7.08
CA PRO A 158 -23.21 -16.08 7.33
C PRO A 158 -22.98 -14.57 7.30
N HIS A 159 -21.75 -14.14 7.61
CA HIS A 159 -21.32 -12.75 7.55
C HIS A 159 -20.52 -12.43 6.28
N GLU A 160 -20.24 -13.42 5.44
CA GLU A 160 -19.71 -13.16 4.09
C GLU A 160 -20.88 -12.64 3.26
N VAL A 161 -20.91 -11.32 3.16
CA VAL A 161 -21.88 -10.56 2.38
C VAL A 161 -21.89 -11.11 0.95
N LYS A 162 -23.04 -10.96 0.28
CA LYS A 162 -23.21 -11.15 -1.17
C LYS A 162 -21.98 -10.71 -1.95
N ALA A 163 -21.81 -11.29 -3.14
CA ALA A 163 -20.76 -10.89 -4.07
C ALA A 163 -20.65 -9.36 -4.15
N TRP A 164 -19.41 -8.87 -4.23
CA TRP A 164 -19.06 -7.44 -4.27
C TRP A 164 -20.10 -6.60 -5.06
N LYS A 165 -20.74 -5.63 -4.39
CA LYS A 165 -21.74 -4.68 -4.93
C LYS A 165 -23.07 -5.25 -5.46
N VAL A 166 -23.50 -6.46 -5.09
CA VAL A 166 -24.89 -6.89 -5.40
C VAL A 166 -25.89 -6.13 -4.51
N ALA A 167 -26.92 -5.54 -5.12
CA ALA A 167 -27.96 -4.83 -4.37
C ALA A 167 -28.72 -5.78 -3.41
N GLN A 168 -29.19 -5.23 -2.28
CA GLN A 168 -30.08 -5.98 -1.38
C GLN A 168 -31.34 -6.40 -2.17
N GLY A 169 -31.65 -7.70 -2.16
CA GLY A 169 -32.75 -8.31 -2.95
C GLY A 169 -32.38 -8.94 -4.30
N GLU A 170 -31.24 -8.62 -4.91
CA GLU A 170 -30.86 -9.18 -6.22
C GLU A 170 -30.17 -10.56 -6.09
N LYS A 171 -30.34 -11.43 -7.10
CA LYS A 171 -29.76 -12.79 -7.13
C LYS A 171 -28.25 -12.73 -7.37
N ASP A 172 -27.49 -13.50 -6.59
CA ASP A 172 -26.03 -13.59 -6.75
C ASP A 172 -25.68 -14.42 -8.00
N GLU A 173 -25.44 -13.78 -9.13
CA GLU A 173 -25.08 -14.46 -10.38
C GLU A 173 -23.57 -14.70 -10.57
N GLY A 174 -22.78 -14.33 -9.56
CA GLY A 174 -21.33 -14.43 -9.57
C GLY A 174 -20.63 -13.15 -10.04
N VAL A 175 -19.31 -13.24 -10.15
CA VAL A 175 -18.43 -12.11 -10.41
C VAL A 175 -17.61 -12.36 -11.66
N PHE A 176 -17.60 -11.41 -12.56
CA PHE A 176 -16.71 -11.38 -13.71
C PHE A 176 -15.43 -10.62 -13.35
N GLU A 177 -14.27 -11.22 -13.59
CA GLU A 177 -12.97 -10.60 -13.36
C GLU A 177 -12.07 -10.79 -14.57
N MET A 178 -11.50 -9.68 -15.05
CA MET A 178 -10.49 -9.69 -16.11
C MET A 178 -9.35 -8.76 -15.75
N SER A 179 -8.16 -9.04 -16.26
CA SER A 179 -7.03 -8.14 -16.14
C SER A 179 -6.24 -8.06 -17.43
N CYS A 180 -5.66 -6.89 -17.68
CA CYS A 180 -4.80 -6.64 -18.84
C CYS A 180 -3.48 -6.01 -18.38
N GLU A 181 -2.40 -6.47 -18.99
CA GLU A 181 -1.03 -5.97 -18.79
C GLU A 181 -0.24 -5.93 -20.11
N VAL A 182 -0.96 -5.97 -21.24
CA VAL A 182 -0.40 -6.09 -22.59
C VAL A 182 0.23 -4.77 -23.04
N PHE A 183 -0.42 -3.65 -22.75
CA PHE A 183 0.03 -2.34 -23.20
C PHE A 183 1.02 -1.72 -22.20
N PRO A 184 1.92 -0.84 -22.68
CA PRO A 184 2.90 -0.16 -21.82
C PRO A 184 2.26 0.73 -20.76
N TYR A 185 1.21 1.46 -21.15
CA TYR A 185 0.51 2.41 -20.27
C TYR A 185 -0.73 1.79 -19.63
N ASP A 186 -0.94 2.10 -18.36
CA ASP A 186 -2.09 1.67 -17.58
C ASP A 186 -3.42 2.11 -18.23
N ARG A 187 -3.55 3.38 -18.60
CA ARG A 187 -4.77 3.89 -19.27
C ARG A 187 -5.16 3.13 -20.54
N MET A 188 -4.19 2.61 -21.28
CA MET A 188 -4.45 1.77 -22.45
C MET A 188 -4.99 0.39 -22.04
N ASN A 189 -4.42 -0.20 -20.99
CA ASN A 189 -4.92 -1.46 -20.41
C ASN A 189 -6.34 -1.29 -19.85
N GLU A 190 -6.64 -0.15 -19.21
CA GLU A 190 -7.97 0.16 -18.69
C GLU A 190 -8.99 0.27 -19.82
N LYS A 191 -8.67 1.06 -20.85
CA LYS A 191 -9.51 1.21 -22.04
C LYS A 191 -9.76 -0.13 -22.71
N TRP A 192 -8.74 -0.97 -22.87
CA TRP A 192 -8.92 -2.29 -23.44
C TRP A 192 -9.87 -3.17 -22.60
N CYS A 193 -9.77 -3.13 -21.26
CA CYS A 193 -10.69 -3.87 -20.41
C CYS A 193 -12.14 -3.33 -20.52
N SER A 194 -12.31 -2.02 -20.69
CA SER A 194 -13.62 -1.40 -20.95
C SER A 194 -14.20 -1.85 -22.28
N ASP A 195 -13.44 -1.66 -23.37
CA ASP A 195 -13.86 -1.99 -24.74
C ASP A 195 -14.20 -3.48 -24.88
N THR A 196 -13.45 -4.36 -24.19
CA THR A 196 -13.72 -5.80 -24.20
C THR A 196 -14.97 -6.17 -23.41
N LEU A 197 -15.23 -5.50 -22.28
CA LEU A 197 -16.47 -5.67 -21.54
C LEU A 197 -17.68 -5.20 -22.36
N GLU A 198 -17.58 -4.05 -23.04
CA GLU A 198 -18.63 -3.56 -23.93
C GLU A 198 -18.91 -4.52 -25.09
N LYS A 199 -17.86 -5.06 -25.72
CA LYS A 199 -18.00 -6.11 -26.75
C LYS A 199 -18.71 -7.35 -26.20
N LEU A 200 -18.35 -7.80 -25.00
CA LEU A 200 -19.02 -8.94 -24.36
C LEU A 200 -20.50 -8.66 -24.09
N LEU A 201 -20.85 -7.45 -23.62
CA LEU A 201 -22.24 -7.06 -23.41
C LEU A 201 -23.02 -7.00 -24.72
N LYS A 202 -22.42 -6.44 -25.77
CA LYS A 202 -23.03 -6.37 -27.09
C LYS A 202 -23.31 -7.77 -27.66
N GLU A 203 -22.34 -8.67 -27.60
CA GLU A 203 -22.51 -10.05 -28.06
C GLU A 203 -23.50 -10.84 -27.20
N ALA A 204 -23.48 -10.63 -25.88
CA ALA A 204 -24.43 -11.29 -24.97
C ALA A 204 -25.88 -10.86 -25.23
N ASN A 205 -26.11 -9.59 -25.53
CA ASN A 205 -27.44 -9.07 -25.85
C ASN A 205 -27.89 -9.37 -27.30
N ASP A 206 -26.99 -9.77 -28.20
CA ASP A 206 -27.34 -10.18 -29.56
C ASP A 206 -27.87 -11.63 -29.58
N LEU A 207 -29.16 -11.79 -29.28
CA LEU A 207 -29.84 -13.10 -29.23
C LEU A 207 -30.28 -13.61 -30.62
N LYS A 208 -30.15 -12.82 -31.68
CA LYS A 208 -30.67 -13.19 -33.01
C LYS A 208 -29.79 -14.20 -33.73
N LYS A 209 -28.48 -14.17 -33.49
CA LYS A 209 -27.53 -15.08 -34.14
C LYS A 209 -27.52 -16.44 -33.46
N GLU A 210 -27.26 -16.44 -32.15
CA GLU A 210 -27.04 -17.65 -31.35
C GLU A 210 -27.38 -17.37 -29.87
N THR A 211 -28.22 -18.22 -29.28
CA THR A 211 -28.66 -18.10 -27.87
C THR A 211 -27.82 -18.97 -26.92
N PHE A 212 -27.15 -20.02 -27.43
CA PHE A 212 -26.38 -20.98 -26.65
C PHE A 212 -27.18 -21.65 -25.50
N ALA A 213 -28.47 -21.93 -25.72
CA ALA A 213 -29.33 -22.56 -24.71
C ALA A 213 -29.01 -24.04 -24.50
N ASP A 214 -28.39 -24.67 -25.49
CA ASP A 214 -27.99 -26.09 -25.53
C ASP A 214 -26.70 -26.36 -24.73
N ILE A 215 -25.82 -25.37 -24.59
CA ILE A 215 -24.51 -25.54 -23.95
C ILE A 215 -24.62 -25.30 -22.43
N PRO A 216 -24.31 -26.29 -21.58
CA PRO A 216 -24.30 -26.07 -20.14
C PRO A 216 -23.12 -25.20 -19.68
N ILE A 217 -23.34 -24.40 -18.63
CA ILE A 217 -22.28 -23.58 -18.03
C ILE A 217 -21.18 -24.46 -17.41
N ASP A 218 -19.94 -24.29 -17.88
CA ASP A 218 -18.78 -24.94 -17.27
C ASP A 218 -18.37 -24.23 -15.98
N THR A 219 -18.30 -24.98 -14.86
CA THR A 219 -17.85 -24.49 -13.54
C THR A 219 -16.58 -25.19 -13.04
N ARG A 220 -15.98 -26.07 -13.87
CA ARG A 220 -14.86 -26.95 -13.47
C ARG A 220 -13.63 -26.17 -13.02
N PHE A 221 -13.28 -25.10 -13.73
CA PHE A 221 -12.12 -24.26 -13.41
C PHE A 221 -12.24 -23.64 -12.02
N ARG A 222 -13.44 -23.16 -11.65
CA ARG A 222 -13.69 -22.56 -10.33
C ARG A 222 -13.65 -23.63 -9.25
N ARG A 223 -14.28 -24.79 -9.48
CA ARG A 223 -14.25 -25.92 -8.55
C ARG A 223 -12.81 -26.35 -8.25
N LYS A 224 -11.95 -26.48 -9.27
CA LYS A 224 -10.52 -26.79 -9.10
C LYS A 224 -9.79 -25.75 -8.23
N ARG A 225 -10.05 -24.46 -8.46
CA ARG A 225 -9.48 -23.37 -7.65
C ARG A 225 -9.95 -23.42 -6.20
N LEU A 226 -11.25 -23.68 -5.97
CA LEU A 226 -11.82 -23.81 -4.62
C LEU A 226 -11.26 -25.03 -3.88
N MET A 227 -11.04 -26.15 -4.56
CA MET A 227 -10.37 -27.33 -4.00
C MET A 227 -8.94 -27.01 -3.57
N LYS A 228 -8.15 -26.35 -4.44
CA LYS A 228 -6.77 -25.95 -4.12
C LYS A 228 -6.71 -24.99 -2.93
N ASN A 229 -7.66 -24.06 -2.84
CA ASN A 229 -7.74 -23.11 -1.75
C ASN A 229 -8.31 -23.72 -0.45
N GLY A 230 -8.70 -24.99 -0.45
CA GLY A 230 -9.32 -25.65 0.71
C GLY A 230 -10.74 -25.18 1.02
N LYS A 231 -11.31 -24.22 0.27
CA LYS A 231 -12.65 -23.65 0.52
C LYS A 231 -13.79 -24.63 0.24
N LEU A 232 -13.56 -25.65 -0.59
CA LEU A 232 -14.54 -26.70 -0.86
C LEU A 232 -14.47 -27.84 0.18
N ARG A 233 -13.54 -27.78 1.13
CA ARG A 233 -13.56 -28.64 2.30
C ARG A 233 -14.66 -28.12 3.24
N ARG A 234 -15.45 -29.04 3.81
CA ARG A 234 -16.46 -28.68 4.82
C ARG A 234 -15.74 -28.25 6.10
N ASN A 235 -15.46 -26.96 6.21
CA ASN A 235 -15.01 -26.38 7.47
C ASN A 235 -16.26 -26.10 8.31
N ILE A 236 -16.50 -26.95 9.31
CA ILE A 236 -17.57 -26.74 10.28
C ILE A 236 -17.22 -25.44 11.03
N THR A 237 -18.05 -24.42 10.87
CA THR A 237 -17.91 -23.14 11.58
C THR A 237 -19.09 -22.96 12.53
N PHE A 238 -19.00 -22.00 13.46
CA PHE A 238 -20.11 -21.65 14.36
C PHE A 238 -21.43 -21.32 13.63
N ALA A 239 -21.33 -20.88 12.38
CA ALA A 239 -22.46 -20.70 11.47
C ALA A 239 -23.31 -21.94 11.24
N ASN A 240 -22.66 -23.11 11.20
CA ASN A 240 -23.29 -24.40 10.95
C ASN A 240 -23.82 -25.01 12.25
N TYR A 241 -23.71 -24.30 13.38
CA TYR A 241 -24.27 -24.74 14.65
C TYR A 241 -25.80 -24.82 14.52
N PRO A 242 -26.40 -25.99 14.78
CA PRO A 242 -27.86 -26.13 14.72
C PRO A 242 -28.52 -25.11 15.64
N LYS A 243 -29.41 -24.29 15.07
CA LYS A 243 -30.14 -23.28 15.86
C LYS A 243 -31.01 -23.92 16.94
N GLU A 244 -31.45 -25.15 16.70
CA GLU A 244 -32.22 -25.96 17.65
C GLU A 244 -31.43 -26.30 18.94
N TRP A 245 -30.09 -26.27 18.88
CA TRP A 245 -29.24 -26.51 20.05
C TRP A 245 -28.96 -25.23 20.83
N LEU A 246 -29.36 -24.07 20.30
CA LEU A 246 -29.31 -22.84 21.07
C LEU A 246 -30.36 -22.95 22.18
N PRO A 247 -30.02 -22.64 23.44
CA PRO A 247 -31.02 -22.57 24.49
C PRO A 247 -32.13 -21.60 24.06
N ALA A 248 -33.39 -21.90 24.41
CA ALA A 248 -34.50 -21.00 24.17
C ALA A 248 -34.08 -19.62 24.68
N GLN A 249 -33.96 -18.64 23.78
CA GLN A 249 -33.56 -17.30 24.16
C GLN A 249 -34.54 -16.82 25.23
N ALA A 250 -34.06 -16.66 26.46
CA ALA A 250 -34.84 -16.03 27.52
C ALA A 250 -35.32 -14.70 26.94
N GLN A 251 -36.62 -14.56 26.73
CA GLN A 251 -37.17 -13.29 26.27
C GLN A 251 -36.71 -12.24 27.28
N PRO A 252 -36.11 -11.11 26.84
CA PRO A 252 -35.74 -10.06 27.78
C PRO A 252 -37.01 -9.69 28.52
N GLU A 253 -37.03 -9.94 29.83
CA GLU A 253 -38.15 -9.60 30.70
C GLU A 253 -38.49 -8.14 30.44
N ALA A 254 -39.73 -7.90 30.00
CA ALA A 254 -40.24 -6.55 29.78
C ALA A 254 -39.93 -5.72 31.03
N PRO A 255 -39.43 -4.47 30.90
CA PRO A 255 -38.95 -3.72 32.05
C PRO A 255 -40.08 -3.63 33.08
N ALA A 256 -39.81 -4.23 34.25
CA ALA A 256 -40.73 -4.26 35.37
C ALA A 256 -41.23 -2.83 35.63
N GLN A 257 -42.55 -2.64 35.54
CA GLN A 257 -43.22 -1.38 35.85
C GLN A 257 -42.72 -0.90 37.22
N ALA A 258 -42.04 0.25 37.24
CA ALA A 258 -41.61 0.90 38.45
C ALA A 258 -42.83 1.16 39.33
N LYS A 259 -43.00 0.35 40.38
CA LYS A 259 -43.92 0.64 41.48
C LYS A 259 -43.40 1.90 42.16
N VAL A 260 -44.00 3.03 41.82
CA VAL A 260 -44.00 4.25 42.63
C VAL A 260 -44.56 3.86 44.01
N GLN A 261 -43.72 3.90 45.03
CA GLN A 261 -44.16 3.89 46.42
C GLN A 261 -43.96 5.30 46.98
N ALA A 262 -45.07 5.84 47.47
CA ALA A 262 -45.20 7.08 48.21
C ALA A 262 -44.61 6.98 49.62
#